data_AF-A0A538GLP1-F1
#
_entry.id   AF-A0A538GLP1-F1
#
_cell.length_a   1.000
_cell.length_b   1.000
_cell.length_c   1.000
_cell.angle_alpha   90.00
_cell.angle_beta   90.00
_cell.angle_gamma   90.00
#
_symmetry.space_group_name_H-M   'P 1'
#
loop_
_entity.id
_entity.type
_entity.pdbx_description
1 polymer ?
#
loop_
_entity_poly.entity_id
_entity_poly.type
_entity_poly.pdbx_seq_one_letter_code
_entity_poly.pdbx_strand_id
1 'polypeptide(L)'
;MDDPRIEANERLTATTATVLLALLAVEGFTVLSIGQLLSLHIIVGLLLIPPVALKLASIGYRFLRYYTGDAGFVAKGPPHLIMRLLAPLLVVSTVVLFGTGVALLTLGPHRHRDLILGLHKASFIAWLVVTGIHVLVYAPRLP
;
A
#
# COMPACT_ATOMS: atom_id res chain seq x y z
N MET A 1 -23.09 -9.96 19.80
CA MET A 1 -22.50 -8.60 19.76
C MET A 1 -21.19 -8.73 19.03
N ASP A 2 -20.98 -7.98 17.95
CA ASP A 2 -19.71 -8.03 17.22
C ASP A 2 -18.55 -7.65 18.15
N ASP A 3 -17.43 -8.36 18.05
CA ASP A 3 -16.24 -8.10 18.86
C ASP A 3 -15.70 -6.69 18.54
N PRO A 4 -15.61 -5.77 19.53
CA PRO A 4 -15.17 -4.38 19.30
C PRO A 4 -13.81 -4.26 18.61
N ARG A 5 -12.92 -5.26 18.78
CA ARG A 5 -11.60 -5.28 18.14
C ARG A 5 -11.70 -5.46 16.63
N ILE A 6 -12.67 -6.24 16.17
CA ILE A 6 -12.90 -6.51 14.76
C ILE A 6 -13.43 -5.24 14.10
N GLU A 7 -14.47 -4.63 14.67
CA GLU A 7 -15.06 -3.41 14.14
C GLU A 7 -14.03 -2.26 14.11
N ALA A 8 -13.22 -2.11 15.17
CA ALA A 8 -12.16 -1.12 15.20
C ALA A 8 -11.10 -1.36 14.10
N ASN A 9 -10.68 -2.61 13.90
CA ASN A 9 -9.73 -2.98 12.84
C ASN A 9 -10.30 -2.74 11.44
N GLU A 10 -11.57 -3.08 11.21
CA GLU A 10 -12.26 -2.85 9.94
C GLU A 10 -12.38 -1.36 9.64
N ARG A 11 -12.83 -0.56 10.61
CA ARG A 11 -12.92 0.90 10.48
C ARG A 11 -11.56 1.53 10.21
N LEU A 12 -10.52 1.17 10.97
CA LEU A 12 -9.16 1.65 10.76
C LEU A 12 -8.64 1.30 9.36
N THR A 13 -8.89 0.07 8.92
CA THR A 13 -8.48 -0.41 7.61
C THR A 13 -9.19 0.33 6.48
N ALA A 14 -10.49 0.63 6.64
CA ALA A 14 -11.30 1.35 5.67
C ALA A 14 -10.92 2.82 5.58
N THR A 15 -10.85 3.53 6.72
CA THR A 15 -10.49 4.96 6.76
C THR A 15 -9.08 5.20 6.24
N THR A 16 -8.12 4.34 6.60
CA THR A 16 -6.76 4.39 6.04
C THR A 16 -6.76 4.17 4.52
N ALA A 17 -7.65 3.30 4.00
CA ALA A 17 -7.78 3.09 2.56
C ALA A 17 -8.22 4.35 1.83
N THR A 18 -9.21 5.06 2.37
CA THR A 18 -9.73 6.31 1.78
C THR A 18 -8.64 7.38 1.72
N VAL A 19 -7.88 7.55 2.80
CA VAL A 19 -6.73 8.48 2.83
C VAL A 19 -5.68 8.07 1.80
N LEU A 20 -5.34 6.78 1.73
CA LEU A 20 -4.39 6.27 0.75
C LEU A 20 -4.85 6.51 -0.68
N LEU A 21 -6.12 6.29 -1.01
CA LEU A 21 -6.64 6.52 -2.36
C LEU A 21 -6.53 7.99 -2.78
N ALA A 22 -6.84 8.92 -1.88
CA ALA A 22 -6.69 10.35 -2.14
C ALA A 22 -5.21 10.73 -2.37
N LEU A 23 -4.31 10.29 -1.49
CA LEU A 23 -2.88 10.58 -1.62
C LEU A 23 -2.26 9.92 -2.86
N LEU A 24 -2.65 8.68 -3.20
CA LEU A 24 -2.20 7.98 -4.39
C LEU A 24 -2.72 8.63 -5.68
N ALA A 25 -3.91 9.24 -5.66
CA ALA A 25 -4.41 10.02 -6.79
C ALA A 25 -3.54 11.27 -7.03
N VAL A 26 -3.18 11.99 -5.95
CA VAL A 26 -2.25 13.13 -6.03
C VAL A 26 -0.88 12.67 -6.53
N GLU A 27 -0.33 11.60 -5.96
CA GLU A 27 0.96 11.03 -6.36
C GLU A 27 0.94 10.61 -7.83
N GLY A 28 -0.11 9.93 -8.29
CA GLY A 28 -0.28 9.55 -9.69
C GLY A 28 -0.34 10.75 -10.64
N PHE A 29 -0.95 11.85 -10.20
CA PHE A 29 -0.94 13.11 -10.98
C PHE A 29 0.47 13.68 -11.13
N THR A 30 1.31 13.61 -10.08
CA THR A 30 2.70 14.10 -10.17
C THR A 30 3.52 13.36 -11.24
N VAL A 31 3.23 12.09 -11.48
CA VAL A 31 3.92 11.26 -12.49
C VAL A 31 3.68 11.77 -13.91
N LEU A 32 2.52 12.39 -14.19
CA LEU A 32 2.19 12.94 -15.51
C LEU A 32 3.11 14.10 -15.92
N SER A 33 3.72 14.79 -14.94
CA SER A 33 4.68 15.87 -15.17
C SER A 33 5.81 15.84 -14.13
N ILE A 34 6.49 14.69 -14.04
CA ILE A 34 7.47 14.44 -12.98
C ILE A 34 8.62 15.45 -12.96
N GLY A 35 9.00 16.02 -14.11
CA GLY A 35 10.07 17.02 -14.17
C GLY A 35 9.75 18.31 -13.40
N GLN A 36 8.51 18.80 -13.50
CA GLN A 36 8.05 20.01 -12.81
C GLN A 36 7.54 19.71 -11.41
N LEU A 37 6.97 18.52 -11.21
CA LEU A 37 6.31 18.10 -9.97
C LEU A 37 7.18 17.20 -9.09
N LEU A 38 8.49 17.10 -9.36
CA LEU A 38 9.40 16.21 -8.63
C LEU A 38 9.36 16.47 -7.11
N SER A 39 9.40 17.74 -6.70
CA SER A 39 9.35 18.09 -5.27
C SER A 39 8.04 17.63 -4.63
N LEU A 40 6.91 17.80 -5.34
CA LEU A 40 5.61 17.37 -4.85
C LEU A 40 5.51 15.84 -4.76
N HIS A 41 6.03 15.12 -5.78
CA HIS A 41 6.13 13.66 -5.79
C HIS A 41 6.92 13.16 -4.57
N ILE A 42 8.08 13.76 -4.27
CA ILE A 42 8.87 13.37 -3.10
C ILE A 42 8.10 13.62 -1.80
N ILE A 43 7.46 14.78 -1.66
CA ILE A 43 6.72 15.14 -0.44
C ILE A 43 5.53 14.21 -0.22
N VAL A 44 4.71 13.99 -1.25
CA VAL A 44 3.52 13.13 -1.19
C VAL A 44 3.94 11.67 -1.04
N GLY A 45 4.97 11.22 -1.74
CA GLY A 45 5.60 9.91 -1.56
C GLY A 45 6.09 9.66 -0.13
N LEU A 46 6.71 10.64 0.53
CA LEU A 46 7.08 10.51 1.95
C LEU A 46 5.85 10.51 2.86
N LEU A 47 4.85 11.35 2.58
CA LEU A 47 3.59 11.44 3.33
C LEU A 47 2.76 10.15 3.24
N LEU A 48 2.91 9.38 2.16
CA LEU A 48 2.27 8.07 1.97
C LEU A 48 2.86 6.97 2.88
N ILE A 49 4.09 7.10 3.38
CA ILE A 49 4.76 6.05 4.16
C ILE A 49 3.97 5.69 5.44
N PRO A 50 3.59 6.64 6.32
CA PRO A 50 2.82 6.32 7.52
C PRO A 50 1.47 5.63 7.26
N PRO A 51 0.58 6.11 6.36
CA PRO A 51 -0.69 5.42 6.10
C PRO A 51 -0.50 4.07 5.40
N VAL A 52 0.53 3.90 4.55
CA VAL A 52 0.86 2.58 3.98
C VAL A 52 1.27 1.62 5.09
N ALA A 53 2.16 2.03 5.98
CA ALA A 53 2.60 1.22 7.12
C ALA A 53 1.40 0.85 8.02
N LEU A 54 0.51 1.81 8.29
CA LEU A 54 -0.70 1.58 9.08
C LEU A 54 -1.65 0.58 8.40
N LYS A 55 -1.85 0.70 7.07
CA LYS A 55 -2.66 -0.24 6.30
C LYS A 55 -2.08 -1.64 6.39
N LEU A 56 -0.77 -1.80 6.16
CA LEU A 56 -0.07 -3.08 6.23
C LEU A 56 -0.15 -3.70 7.64
N ALA A 57 0.04 -2.89 8.69
CA ALA A 57 -0.09 -3.34 10.07
C ALA A 57 -1.52 -3.78 10.39
N SER A 58 -2.53 -3.02 9.96
CA SER A 58 -3.93 -3.32 10.23
C SER A 58 -4.41 -4.61 9.54
N ILE A 59 -4.05 -4.80 8.27
CA ILE A 59 -4.37 -6.05 7.55
C ILE A 59 -3.53 -7.24 8.06
N GLY A 60 -2.27 -6.99 8.44
CA GLY A 60 -1.38 -7.98 9.02
C GLY A 60 -1.87 -8.47 10.38
N TYR A 61 -2.41 -7.56 11.21
CA TYR A 61 -3.07 -7.90 12.47
C TYR A 61 -4.24 -8.85 12.22
N ARG A 62 -5.19 -8.47 11.34
CA ARG A 62 -6.33 -9.33 10.98
C ARG A 62 -5.89 -10.70 10.46
N PHE A 63 -4.88 -10.71 9.58
CA PHE A 63 -4.30 -11.94 9.04
C PHE A 63 -3.75 -12.83 10.16
N LEU A 64 -2.91 -12.28 11.04
CA LEU A 64 -2.32 -13.02 12.15
C LEU A 64 -3.41 -13.61 13.06
N ARG A 65 -4.39 -12.81 13.49
CA ARG A 65 -5.49 -13.27 14.36
C ARG A 65 -6.29 -14.41 13.74
N TYR A 66 -6.54 -14.34 12.43
CA TYR A 66 -7.22 -15.41 11.70
C TYR A 66 -6.40 -16.71 11.72
N TYR A 67 -5.10 -16.67 11.38
CA TYR A 67 -4.28 -17.89 11.32
C TYR A 67 -3.83 -18.42 12.68
N THR A 68 -3.85 -17.60 13.73
CA THR A 68 -3.65 -18.06 15.11
C THR A 68 -4.92 -18.61 15.75
N GLY A 69 -6.06 -18.62 15.03
CA GLY A 69 -7.30 -19.24 15.47
C GLY A 69 -8.14 -18.40 16.45
N ASP A 70 -8.02 -17.06 16.43
CA ASP A 70 -8.93 -16.22 17.23
C ASP A 70 -10.38 -16.42 16.76
N ALA A 71 -11.24 -16.90 17.66
CA ALA A 71 -12.60 -17.31 17.36
C ALA A 71 -13.44 -16.19 16.70
N GLY A 72 -13.24 -14.93 17.12
CA GLY A 72 -13.96 -13.80 16.54
C GLY A 72 -13.53 -13.52 15.10
N PHE A 73 -12.21 -13.52 14.84
CA PHE A 73 -11.67 -13.30 13.50
C PHE A 73 -11.95 -14.46 12.55
N VAL A 74 -11.94 -15.70 13.03
CA VAL A 74 -12.30 -16.89 12.25
C VAL A 74 -13.79 -16.87 11.87
N ALA A 75 -14.67 -16.46 12.78
CA ALA A 75 -16.11 -16.35 12.51
C ALA A 75 -16.46 -15.33 11.42
N LYS A 76 -15.64 -14.29 11.22
CA LYS A 76 -15.78 -13.33 10.11
C LYS A 76 -15.35 -13.90 8.75
N GLY A 77 -14.82 -15.11 8.72
CA GLY A 77 -14.48 -15.83 7.49
C GLY A 77 -13.12 -15.46 6.88
N PRO A 78 -12.62 -16.31 5.97
CA PRO A 78 -11.33 -16.12 5.33
C PRO A 78 -11.30 -14.89 4.41
N PRO A 79 -10.14 -14.24 4.23
CA PRO A 79 -9.94 -13.29 3.16
C PRO A 79 -10.21 -13.92 1.79
N HIS A 80 -10.72 -13.14 0.85
CA HIS A 80 -11.00 -13.60 -0.52
C HIS A 80 -9.74 -14.24 -1.16
N LEU A 81 -9.83 -15.52 -1.55
CA LEU A 81 -8.67 -16.34 -1.91
C LEU A 81 -7.79 -15.73 -3.00
N ILE A 82 -8.40 -15.22 -4.07
CA ILE A 82 -7.66 -14.59 -5.18
C ILE A 82 -6.87 -13.37 -4.69
N MET A 83 -7.47 -12.57 -3.80
CA MET A 83 -6.81 -11.38 -3.25
C MET A 83 -5.70 -11.74 -2.26
N ARG A 84 -5.83 -12.89 -1.59
CA ARG A 84 -4.80 -13.44 -0.72
C ARG A 84 -3.56 -13.90 -1.50
N LEU A 85 -3.74 -14.44 -2.70
CA LEU A 85 -2.63 -14.78 -3.59
C LEU A 85 -1.95 -13.53 -4.20
N LEU A 86 -2.74 -12.48 -4.43
CA LEU A 86 -2.23 -11.19 -4.93
C LEU A 86 -1.49 -10.38 -3.84
N ALA A 87 -1.87 -10.56 -2.57
CA ALA A 87 -1.36 -9.76 -1.46
C ALA A 87 0.17 -9.79 -1.29
N PRO A 88 0.89 -10.93 -1.36
CA PRO A 88 2.35 -10.94 -1.29
C PRO A 88 3.00 -10.07 -2.37
N LEU A 89 2.49 -10.16 -3.61
CA LEU A 89 3.00 -9.35 -4.71
C LEU A 89 2.74 -7.86 -4.49
N LEU A 90 1.55 -7.50 -4.01
CA LEU A 90 1.22 -6.12 -3.66
C LEU A 90 2.13 -5.58 -2.54
N VAL A 91 2.35 -6.37 -1.48
CA VAL A 91 3.21 -5.98 -0.35
C VAL A 91 4.65 -5.80 -0.81
N VAL A 92 5.22 -6.78 -1.53
CA VAL A 92 6.61 -6.71 -2.01
C VAL A 92 6.80 -5.53 -2.96
N SER A 93 5.92 -5.36 -3.95
CA SER A 93 6.01 -4.23 -4.89
C SER A 93 5.87 -2.88 -4.19
N THR A 94 4.99 -2.76 -3.18
CA THR A 94 4.87 -1.57 -2.34
C THR A 94 6.17 -1.30 -1.59
N VAL A 95 6.70 -2.28 -0.86
CA VAL A 95 7.94 -2.12 -0.07
C VAL A 95 9.12 -1.74 -0.96
N VAL A 96 9.26 -2.35 -2.14
CA VAL A 96 10.32 -2.03 -3.10
C VAL A 96 10.14 -0.62 -3.67
N LEU A 97 8.92 -0.21 -4.03
CA LEU A 97 8.64 1.12 -4.58
C LEU A 97 9.01 2.22 -3.58
N PHE A 98 8.51 2.13 -2.34
CA PHE A 98 8.82 3.10 -1.29
C PHE A 98 10.30 3.04 -0.86
N GLY A 99 10.85 1.83 -0.70
CA GLY A 99 12.24 1.64 -0.31
C GLY A 99 13.22 2.22 -1.33
N THR A 100 12.97 2.03 -2.63
CA THR A 100 13.77 2.65 -3.68
C THR A 100 13.58 4.15 -3.78
N GLY A 101 12.37 4.68 -3.53
CA GLY A 101 12.11 6.12 -3.48
C GLY A 101 12.91 6.80 -2.35
N VAL A 102 12.88 6.22 -1.14
CA VAL A 102 13.69 6.68 0.00
C VAL A 102 15.18 6.55 -0.30
N ALA A 103 15.62 5.44 -0.91
CA ALA A 103 17.02 5.24 -1.28
C ALA A 103 17.53 6.29 -2.28
N LEU A 104 16.69 6.70 -3.25
CA LEU A 104 17.03 7.78 -4.19
C LEU A 104 17.21 9.14 -3.50
N LEU A 105 16.49 9.37 -2.39
CA LEU A 105 16.60 10.59 -1.60
C LEU A 105 17.86 10.59 -0.72
N THR A 106 18.22 9.44 -0.12
CA THR A 106 19.28 9.36 0.89
C THR A 106 20.67 9.04 0.33
N LEU A 107 20.75 8.29 -0.78
CA LEU A 107 22.04 7.82 -1.34
C LEU A 107 22.68 8.80 -2.33
N GLY A 108 22.08 9.95 -2.61
CA GLY A 108 22.68 10.99 -3.46
C GLY A 108 23.10 10.52 -4.87
N PRO A 109 23.94 11.28 -5.60
CA PRO A 109 24.40 10.94 -6.95
C PRO A 109 25.50 9.87 -7.00
N HIS A 110 25.48 8.89 -6.09
CA HIS A 110 26.51 7.86 -5.99
C HIS A 110 26.35 6.73 -7.02
N ARG A 111 27.37 5.86 -7.08
CA ARG A 111 27.37 4.59 -7.83
C ARG A 111 26.05 3.86 -7.51
N HIS A 112 25.37 3.34 -8.54
CA HIS A 112 24.07 2.64 -8.48
C HIS A 112 22.79 3.49 -8.54
N ARG A 113 22.84 4.83 -8.61
CA ARG A 113 21.62 5.64 -8.77
C ARG A 113 20.74 5.21 -9.94
N ASP A 114 21.32 4.92 -11.10
CA ASP A 114 20.55 4.51 -12.29
C ASP A 114 19.88 3.15 -12.10
N LEU A 115 20.53 2.22 -11.39
CA LEU A 115 19.96 0.94 -11.03
C LEU A 115 18.76 1.11 -10.09
N ILE A 116 18.90 1.93 -9.04
CA ILE A 116 17.83 2.20 -8.08
C ILE A 116 16.66 2.91 -8.77
N LEU A 117 16.94 3.88 -9.65
CA LEU A 117 15.92 4.56 -10.44
C LEU A 117 15.19 3.59 -11.39
N GLY A 118 15.94 2.68 -12.03
CA GLY A 118 15.38 1.61 -12.84
C GLY A 118 14.46 0.70 -12.02
N LEU A 119 14.90 0.30 -10.83
CA LEU A 119 14.11 -0.53 -9.91
C LEU A 119 12.87 0.21 -9.40
N HIS A 120 12.96 1.50 -9.11
CA HIS A 120 11.84 2.35 -8.71
C HIS A 120 10.77 2.40 -9.81
N LYS A 121 11.18 2.62 -11.08
CA LYS A 121 10.26 2.62 -12.23
C LYS A 121 9.65 1.23 -12.48
N ALA A 122 10.46 0.17 -12.44
CA ALA A 122 10.00 -1.19 -12.66
C ALA A 122 9.00 -1.64 -11.58
N SER A 123 9.32 -1.35 -10.31
CA SER A 123 8.41 -1.61 -9.19
C SER A 123 7.15 -0.77 -9.27
N PHE A 124 7.22 0.49 -9.72
CA PHE A 124 6.03 1.31 -9.97
C PHE A 124 5.09 0.66 -11.00
N ILE A 125 5.59 0.17 -12.12
CA ILE A 125 4.76 -0.48 -13.15
C ILE A 125 4.09 -1.74 -12.58
N ALA A 126 4.86 -2.60 -11.92
CA ALA A 126 4.32 -3.82 -11.29
C ALA A 126 3.27 -3.48 -10.22
N TRP A 127 3.59 -2.50 -9.37
CA TRP A 127 2.71 -2.01 -8.31
C TRP A 127 1.43 -1.40 -8.87
N LEU A 128 1.51 -0.62 -9.97
CA LEU A 128 0.36 0.03 -10.60
C LEU A 128 -0.64 -1.00 -11.13
N VAL A 129 -0.17 -2.05 -11.79
CA VAL A 129 -1.03 -3.14 -12.28
C VAL A 129 -1.72 -3.83 -11.12
N VAL A 130 -0.94 -4.24 -10.11
CA VAL A 130 -1.45 -5.01 -8.97
C VAL A 130 -2.40 -4.18 -8.11
N THR A 131 -2.04 -2.93 -7.84
CA THR A 131 -2.88 -1.98 -7.09
C THR A 131 -4.12 -1.60 -7.88
N GLY A 132 -4.03 -1.42 -9.19
CA GLY A 132 -5.19 -1.18 -10.05
C GLY A 132 -6.21 -2.30 -9.94
N ILE A 133 -5.77 -3.56 -10.08
CA ILE A 133 -6.64 -4.73 -9.88
C ILE A 133 -7.22 -4.75 -8.47
N HIS A 134 -6.39 -4.53 -7.44
CA HIS A 134 -6.81 -4.50 -6.05
C HIS A 134 -7.90 -3.44 -5.80
N VAL A 135 -7.67 -2.21 -6.25
CA VAL A 135 -8.62 -1.10 -6.09
C VAL A 135 -9.91 -1.39 -6.84
N LEU A 136 -9.87 -1.85 -8.09
CA LEU A 136 -11.09 -2.16 -8.85
C LEU A 136 -11.96 -3.22 -8.17
N VAL A 137 -11.34 -4.21 -7.52
CA VAL A 137 -12.05 -5.27 -6.79
C VAL A 137 -12.68 -4.76 -5.48
N TYR A 138 -12.06 -3.77 -4.82
CA TYR A 138 -12.47 -3.28 -3.50
C TYR A 138 -13.18 -1.92 -3.51
N ALA A 139 -13.12 -1.16 -4.60
CA ALA A 139 -13.77 0.14 -4.73
C ALA A 139 -15.29 0.09 -4.44
N PRO A 140 -16.04 -0.92 -4.89
CA PRO A 140 -17.48 -1.03 -4.56
C PRO A 140 -17.76 -1.34 -3.08
N ARG A 141 -16.74 -1.60 -2.27
CA ARG A 141 -16.84 -1.95 -0.84
C ARG A 141 -16.34 -0.83 0.08
N LEU A 142 -15.94 0.30 -0.48
CA LEU A 142 -15.61 1.49 0.31
C LEU A 142 -16.90 2.09 0.87
N PRO A 143 -16.87 2.64 2.10
CA PRO A 143 -18.02 3.30 2.71
C PRO A 143 -18.42 4.58 1.97
#